data_AF-A0A7Y4IH35-F1
#
_entry.id   AF-A0A7Y4IH35-F1
#
_cell.length_a   1.000
_cell.length_b   1.000
_cell.length_c   1.000
_cell.angle_alpha   90.00
_cell.angle_beta   90.00
_cell.angle_gamma   90.00
#
_symmetry.space_group_name_H-M   'P 1'
#
loop_
_entity.id
_entity.type
_entity.pdbx_description
1 polymer ?
#
loop_
_entity_poly.entity_id
_entity_poly.type
_entity_poly.pdbx_seq_one_letter_code
_entity_poly.pdbx_strand_id
1 'polypeptide(L)'
;MRRLALLLCFSSACAGPSVTTVRPEPSVPQAPAAPARPPPTPSGPLARELAPLPRQRVTSTEGIFTAEVEAVAAPKLTRHEGSTRLEVPLGTEAPLSCFVYERPIDAAGAVLAVAKAVQGNKGVTVRSLTPTDVSVVASAPVMFVDVDYEVATSGDSVGVGRLKLMVSASPELPLLCAHDEPGYARTFQRITTGLASTLQVPGHPRAPAPMAELRVLKLDDRLAGFDWRIGRNLEAGAQRTEASLSLLLPGASNGPRAEDRTVTTITDDAGELLEQRHAHSENGNLTLQVTLRRERPPKSPPRETPSRVYRYEGRQGTRPLKGTFTSKRGLATEAMVRMGVREGLLTGEASEVFFDVYRPAELLSGPTEVVLRRTPSAGPRALTVIMGATREEARANASGAFEWTERTLPEGRLTSELVHDSPPP
;
A
#
# COMPACT_ATOMS: atom_id res chain seq x y z
N MET A 1 45.74 4.37 -2.51
CA MET A 1 46.16 3.08 -1.93
C MET A 1 46.10 3.16 -0.42
N ARG A 2 45.23 2.37 0.23
CA ARG A 2 45.47 1.67 1.50
C ARG A 2 44.19 0.91 1.85
N ARG A 3 44.33 -0.41 1.91
CA ARG A 3 43.34 -1.36 2.43
C ARG A 3 43.39 -1.27 3.95
N LEU A 4 42.24 -1.28 4.62
CA LEU A 4 42.16 -1.69 6.02
C LEU A 4 41.03 -2.71 6.18
N ALA A 5 41.42 -3.88 6.68
CA ALA A 5 40.57 -4.93 7.20
C ALA A 5 40.78 -4.99 8.72
N LEU A 6 39.72 -5.23 9.49
CA LEU A 6 39.62 -5.99 10.76
C LEU A 6 38.23 -5.65 11.37
N LEU A 7 37.28 -6.58 11.50
CA LEU A 7 37.09 -7.69 12.47
C LEU A 7 36.69 -7.28 13.92
N LEU A 8 35.45 -7.68 14.25
CA LEU A 8 34.90 -8.25 15.50
C LEU A 8 34.99 -7.49 16.84
N CYS A 9 33.83 -7.32 17.50
CA CYS A 9 33.50 -8.10 18.71
C CYS A 9 32.02 -7.96 19.12
N PHE A 10 31.43 -9.10 19.44
CA PHE A 10 30.12 -9.28 20.09
C PHE A 10 30.23 -8.93 21.58
N SER A 11 29.20 -8.30 22.14
CA SER A 11 28.91 -8.38 23.58
C SER A 11 27.41 -8.50 23.82
N SER A 12 27.06 -9.63 24.42
CA SER A 12 25.76 -9.98 24.96
C SER A 12 25.57 -9.28 26.30
N ALA A 13 24.38 -8.74 26.57
CA ALA A 13 23.94 -8.43 27.91
C ALA A 13 22.47 -8.83 28.07
N CYS A 14 22.25 -9.85 28.90
CA CYS A 14 20.96 -10.26 29.41
C CYS A 14 20.51 -9.29 30.50
N ALA A 15 19.27 -8.82 30.44
CA ALA A 15 18.56 -8.31 31.61
C ALA A 15 17.10 -8.77 31.51
N GLY A 16 16.65 -9.54 32.51
CA GLY A 16 15.31 -10.10 32.60
C GLY A 16 14.26 -9.05 32.97
N PRO A 17 12.96 -9.37 32.79
CA PRO A 17 11.88 -8.42 32.97
C PRO A 17 11.51 -8.28 34.45
N SER A 18 11.36 -7.04 34.93
CA SER A 18 10.62 -6.73 36.15
C SER A 18 9.15 -6.58 35.80
N VAL A 19 8.31 -7.49 36.29
CA VAL A 19 6.84 -7.40 36.20
C VAL A 19 6.36 -6.46 37.28
N THR A 20 5.95 -5.25 36.91
CA THR A 20 5.20 -4.34 37.79
C THR A 20 3.72 -4.48 37.45
N THR A 21 2.97 -5.14 38.32
CA THR A 21 1.50 -5.19 38.27
C THR A 21 0.94 -3.81 38.63
N VAL A 22 0.58 -3.02 37.62
CA VAL A 22 -0.19 -1.78 37.80
C VAL A 22 -1.68 -2.13 37.74
N ARG A 23 -2.37 -1.75 38.81
CA ARG A 23 -3.82 -1.84 38.98
C ARG A 23 -4.52 -0.96 37.93
N PRO A 24 -5.50 -1.47 37.15
CA PRO A 24 -6.21 -0.65 36.17
C PRO A 24 -6.94 0.51 36.85
N GLU A 25 -6.58 1.73 36.45
CA GLU A 25 -7.30 2.94 36.81
C GLU A 25 -8.60 3.02 35.99
N PRO A 26 -9.74 3.40 36.60
CA PRO A 26 -11.01 3.47 35.89
C PRO A 26 -10.94 4.49 34.75
N SER A 27 -11.37 4.06 33.57
CA SER A 27 -11.44 4.84 32.33
C SER A 27 -12.32 6.08 32.52
N VAL A 28 -11.69 7.26 32.54
CA VAL A 28 -12.38 8.55 32.45
C VAL A 28 -12.89 8.73 31.02
N PRO A 29 -14.16 9.17 30.81
CA PRO A 29 -14.68 9.47 29.49
C PRO A 29 -13.80 10.47 28.76
N GLN A 30 -13.24 10.03 27.63
CA GLN A 30 -12.39 10.86 26.78
C GLN A 30 -13.27 11.91 26.10
N ALA A 31 -13.09 13.17 26.47
CA ALA A 31 -13.73 14.29 25.79
C ALA A 31 -13.37 14.26 24.29
N PRO A 32 -14.30 14.61 23.38
CA PRO A 32 -14.04 14.59 21.94
C PRO A 32 -12.79 15.41 21.61
N ALA A 33 -11.88 14.79 20.84
CA ALA A 33 -10.65 15.41 20.40
C ALA A 33 -10.97 16.76 19.74
N ALA A 34 -10.26 17.81 20.17
CA ALA A 34 -10.37 19.12 19.54
C ALA A 34 -10.06 19.00 18.03
N PRO A 35 -10.77 19.73 17.16
CA PRO A 35 -10.53 19.68 15.73
C PRO A 35 -9.07 20.02 15.44
N ALA A 36 -8.41 19.18 14.65
CA ALA A 36 -7.03 19.38 14.22
C ALA A 36 -6.89 20.79 13.63
N ARG A 37 -5.91 21.57 14.11
CA ARG A 37 -5.62 22.89 13.54
C ARG A 37 -5.34 22.71 12.04
N PRO A 38 -5.92 23.55 11.17
CA PRO A 38 -5.57 23.54 9.76
C PRO A 38 -4.06 23.76 9.60
N PRO A 39 -3.42 23.11 8.62
CA PRO A 39 -2.00 23.26 8.39
C PRO A 39 -1.65 24.74 8.15
N PRO A 40 -0.50 25.21 8.64
CA PRO A 40 -0.09 26.60 8.45
C PRO A 40 0.00 26.94 6.97
N THR A 41 -0.48 28.14 6.59
CA THR A 41 -0.36 28.63 5.23
C THR A 41 1.13 28.77 4.87
N PRO A 42 1.59 28.22 3.72
CA PRO A 42 2.97 28.38 3.30
C PRO A 42 3.32 29.86 3.11
N SER A 43 4.55 30.23 3.45
CA SER A 43 5.07 31.58 3.32
C SER A 43 6.44 31.58 2.62
N GLY A 44 6.84 32.74 2.10
CA GLY A 44 8.14 32.92 1.44
C GLY A 44 8.33 31.98 0.23
N PRO A 45 9.52 31.36 0.05
CA PRO A 45 9.80 30.47 -1.07
C PRO A 45 8.86 29.26 -1.18
N LEU A 46 8.22 28.84 -0.07
CA LEU A 46 7.28 27.72 -0.06
C LEU A 46 5.88 28.09 -0.57
N ALA A 47 5.57 29.38 -0.71
CA ALA A 47 4.28 29.86 -1.21
C ALA A 47 4.20 29.98 -2.74
N ARG A 48 5.32 29.76 -3.46
CA ARG A 48 5.38 29.89 -4.92
C ARG A 48 4.43 28.89 -5.59
N GLU A 49 3.65 29.34 -6.56
CA GLU A 49 2.77 28.49 -7.36
C GLU A 49 2.66 29.07 -8.78
N LEU A 50 2.48 28.19 -9.77
CA LEU A 50 2.25 28.60 -11.16
C LEU A 50 0.75 28.66 -11.47
N ALA A 51 0.40 29.67 -12.26
CA ALA A 51 -0.85 29.63 -13.02
C ALA A 51 -0.90 28.39 -13.93
N PRO A 52 -2.08 27.95 -14.38
CA PRO A 52 -2.19 26.87 -15.36
C PRO A 52 -1.32 27.13 -16.60
N LEU A 53 -0.58 26.12 -17.03
CA LEU A 53 0.27 26.18 -18.22
C LEU A 53 -0.45 25.59 -19.45
N PRO A 54 0.01 25.87 -20.68
CA PRO A 54 -0.50 25.19 -21.87
C PRO A 54 -0.32 23.67 -21.77
N ARG A 55 -1.29 22.91 -22.31
CA ARG A 55 -1.19 21.45 -22.38
C ARG A 55 -0.37 21.04 -23.59
N GLN A 56 0.60 20.16 -23.36
CA GLN A 56 1.43 19.52 -24.37
C GLN A 56 0.99 18.06 -24.49
N ARG A 57 0.76 17.62 -25.72
CA ARG A 57 0.54 16.20 -26.00
C ARG A 57 1.88 15.46 -25.93
N VAL A 58 1.87 14.31 -25.28
CA VAL A 58 2.99 13.40 -25.19
C VAL A 58 2.61 12.06 -25.82
N THR A 59 3.50 11.53 -26.65
CA THR A 59 3.39 10.18 -27.21
C THR A 59 4.76 9.54 -27.05
N SER A 60 4.82 8.36 -26.43
CA SER A 60 6.10 7.67 -26.29
C SER A 60 6.64 7.26 -27.66
N THR A 61 7.96 7.27 -27.80
CA THR A 61 8.64 6.98 -29.07
C THR A 61 8.24 5.61 -29.63
N GLU A 62 8.01 4.64 -28.75
CA GLU A 62 7.62 3.27 -29.07
C GLU A 62 6.09 3.08 -29.16
N GLY A 63 5.28 4.12 -28.97
CA GLY A 63 3.82 4.02 -28.98
C GLY A 63 3.22 3.22 -27.82
N ILE A 64 3.93 3.13 -26.70
CA ILE A 64 3.50 2.44 -25.46
C ILE A 64 2.39 3.24 -24.76
N PHE A 65 2.50 4.56 -24.73
CA PHE A 65 1.51 5.43 -24.09
C PHE A 65 1.32 6.75 -24.82
N THR A 66 0.16 7.36 -24.58
CA THR A 66 -0.15 8.76 -24.86
C THR A 66 -0.60 9.45 -23.59
N ALA A 67 -0.34 10.75 -23.47
CA ALA A 67 -0.84 11.59 -22.38
C ALA A 67 -0.90 13.07 -22.77
N GLU A 68 -1.44 13.90 -21.89
CA GLU A 68 -1.33 15.36 -21.92
C GLU A 68 -0.75 15.87 -20.61
N VAL A 69 0.12 16.88 -20.68
CA VAL A 69 0.73 17.49 -19.49
C VAL A 69 0.85 19.00 -19.65
N GLU A 70 0.58 19.74 -18.58
CA GLU A 70 0.87 21.17 -18.49
C GLU A 70 2.39 21.42 -18.54
N ALA A 71 2.86 22.21 -19.50
CA ALA A 71 4.27 22.56 -19.63
C ALA A 71 4.48 23.83 -20.47
N VAL A 72 5.58 24.56 -20.25
CA VAL A 72 5.92 25.76 -21.04
C VAL A 72 6.45 25.42 -22.44
N ALA A 73 6.92 24.19 -22.63
CA ALA A 73 7.40 23.65 -23.91
C ALA A 73 7.18 22.13 -23.95
N ALA A 74 7.35 21.52 -25.12
CA ALA A 74 7.21 20.07 -25.29
C ALA A 74 8.14 19.30 -24.32
N PRO A 75 7.63 18.31 -23.56
CA PRO A 75 8.46 17.48 -22.70
C PRO A 75 9.51 16.70 -23.48
N LYS A 76 10.69 16.52 -22.89
CA LYS A 76 11.73 15.64 -23.45
C LYS A 76 11.52 14.22 -22.96
N LEU A 77 11.57 13.25 -23.88
CA LEU A 77 11.41 11.83 -23.58
C LEU A 77 12.75 11.11 -23.66
N THR A 78 13.06 10.30 -22.65
CA THR A 78 14.24 9.44 -22.63
C THR A 78 13.84 8.02 -22.25
N ARG A 79 14.23 7.05 -23.08
CA ARG A 79 13.96 5.64 -22.84
C ARG A 79 14.95 5.06 -21.82
N HIS A 80 14.42 4.31 -20.87
CA HIS A 80 15.18 3.48 -19.93
C HIS A 80 14.67 2.04 -19.99
N GLU A 81 15.37 1.09 -19.37
CA GLU A 81 14.89 -0.28 -19.29
C GLU A 81 13.56 -0.33 -18.49
N GLY A 82 12.47 -0.77 -19.14
CA GLY A 82 11.15 -0.93 -18.52
C GLY A 82 10.41 0.36 -18.11
N SER A 83 10.94 1.53 -18.48
CA SER A 83 10.27 2.82 -18.25
C SER A 83 10.66 3.89 -19.28
N THR A 84 9.83 4.93 -19.41
CA THR A 84 10.14 6.15 -20.17
C THR A 84 10.17 7.33 -19.21
N ARG A 85 11.26 8.09 -19.22
CA ARG A 85 11.39 9.34 -18.47
C ARG A 85 10.85 10.50 -19.32
N LEU A 86 9.98 11.31 -18.71
CA LEU A 86 9.49 12.58 -19.21
C LEU A 86 10.13 13.69 -18.38
N GLU A 87 10.86 14.59 -19.02
CA GLU A 87 11.32 15.85 -18.43
C GLU A 87 10.38 16.96 -18.89
N VAL A 88 9.55 17.45 -17.97
CA VAL A 88 8.47 18.42 -18.22
C VAL A 88 8.97 19.81 -17.80
N PRO A 89 9.20 20.73 -18.75
CA PRO A 89 9.68 22.07 -18.43
C PRO A 89 8.53 22.90 -17.85
N LEU A 90 8.73 23.42 -16.62
CA LEU A 90 7.74 24.25 -15.92
C LEU A 90 7.99 25.76 -16.07
N GLY A 91 9.15 26.16 -16.62
CA GLY A 91 9.60 27.55 -16.61
C GLY A 91 10.15 28.01 -15.26
N THR A 92 10.49 27.07 -14.37
CA THR A 92 11.12 27.29 -13.06
C THR A 92 12.58 26.81 -13.09
N GLU A 93 13.25 26.78 -11.93
CA GLU A 93 14.65 26.38 -11.82
C GLU A 93 14.86 24.88 -12.08
N ALA A 94 13.90 24.04 -11.67
CA ALA A 94 13.95 22.60 -11.87
C ALA A 94 12.80 22.08 -12.76
N PRO A 95 13.08 21.21 -13.75
CA PRO A 95 12.01 20.53 -14.47
C PRO A 95 11.34 19.47 -13.59
N LEU A 96 10.06 19.20 -13.86
CA LEU A 96 9.37 18.03 -13.31
C LEU A 96 9.87 16.78 -14.04
N SER A 97 10.34 15.77 -13.31
CA SER A 97 10.76 14.49 -13.88
C SER A 97 9.70 13.42 -13.57
N CYS A 98 9.17 12.76 -14.59
CA CYS A 98 8.20 11.68 -14.44
C CYS A 98 8.68 10.42 -15.14
N PHE A 99 8.41 9.24 -14.57
CA PHE A 99 8.74 7.94 -15.11
C PHE A 99 7.45 7.15 -15.31
N VAL A 100 7.16 6.80 -16.56
CA VAL A 100 6.05 5.90 -16.92
C VAL A 100 6.61 4.50 -17.05
N TYR A 101 6.12 3.58 -16.23
CA TYR A 101 6.56 2.18 -16.21
C TYR A 101 5.65 1.30 -17.07
N GLU A 102 6.20 0.23 -17.61
CA GLU A 102 5.46 -0.79 -18.39
C GLU A 102 4.91 -1.94 -17.54
N ARG A 103 5.28 -1.99 -16.26
CA ARG A 103 4.88 -3.04 -15.32
C ARG A 103 4.53 -2.41 -13.98
N PRO A 104 3.59 -3.01 -13.21
CA PRO A 104 3.29 -2.59 -11.85
C PRO A 104 4.54 -2.36 -11.01
N ILE A 105 4.50 -1.33 -10.16
CA ILE A 105 5.58 -0.95 -9.25
C ILE A 105 5.12 -1.06 -7.80
N ASP A 106 6.04 -1.43 -6.92
CA ASP A 106 5.88 -1.35 -5.47
C ASP A 106 5.93 0.12 -5.06
N ALA A 107 4.78 0.75 -4.79
CA ALA A 107 4.68 2.21 -4.71
C ALA A 107 5.48 2.80 -3.54
N ALA A 108 5.43 2.19 -2.35
CA ALA A 108 6.21 2.64 -1.21
C ALA A 108 7.71 2.40 -1.45
N GLY A 109 8.08 1.24 -1.99
CA GLY A 109 9.44 0.90 -2.37
C GLY A 109 10.04 1.85 -3.41
N ALA A 110 9.26 2.25 -4.42
CA ALA A 110 9.66 3.19 -5.47
C ALA A 110 9.93 4.59 -4.90
N VAL A 111 9.04 5.09 -4.04
CA VAL A 111 9.22 6.38 -3.34
C VAL A 111 10.47 6.34 -2.46
N LEU A 112 10.66 5.26 -1.68
CA LEU A 112 11.85 5.10 -0.85
C LEU A 112 13.15 5.02 -1.68
N ALA A 113 13.12 4.38 -2.84
CA ALA A 113 14.27 4.31 -3.73
C ALA A 113 14.70 5.70 -4.21
N VAL A 114 13.75 6.60 -4.53
CA VAL A 114 14.07 7.99 -4.88
C VAL A 114 14.65 8.74 -3.68
N ALA A 115 14.06 8.61 -2.49
CA ALA A 115 14.60 9.24 -1.28
C ALA A 115 16.04 8.77 -0.97
N LYS A 116 16.33 7.47 -1.14
CA LYS A 116 17.69 6.92 -1.01
C LYS A 116 18.64 7.45 -2.08
N ALA A 117 18.17 7.63 -3.31
CA ALA A 117 18.99 8.22 -4.37
C ALA A 117 19.39 9.67 -4.02
N VAL A 118 18.47 10.45 -3.43
CA VAL A 118 18.77 11.80 -2.92
C VAL A 118 19.83 11.75 -1.80
N GLN A 119 19.65 10.85 -0.83
CA GLN A 119 20.60 10.66 0.28
C GLN A 119 21.98 10.18 -0.18
N GLY A 120 22.07 9.49 -1.32
CA GLY A 120 23.33 9.02 -1.90
C GLY A 120 24.26 10.16 -2.36
N ASN A 121 23.74 11.39 -2.50
CA ASN A 121 24.54 12.55 -2.85
C ASN A 121 25.39 13.02 -1.66
N LYS A 122 26.64 13.38 -1.93
CA LYS A 122 27.60 13.80 -0.90
C LYS A 122 27.08 15.02 -0.15
N GLY A 123 27.00 14.90 1.18
CA GLY A 123 26.57 15.99 2.06
C GLY A 123 25.05 16.14 2.21
N VAL A 124 24.26 15.22 1.63
CA VAL A 124 22.80 15.24 1.74
C VAL A 124 22.32 14.32 2.87
N THR A 125 21.44 14.82 3.72
CA THR A 125 20.79 14.06 4.80
C THR A 125 19.28 14.16 4.66
N VAL A 126 18.61 13.04 4.39
CA VAL A 126 17.14 12.98 4.39
C VAL A 126 16.65 13.05 5.84
N ARG A 127 15.75 14.00 6.11
CA ARG A 127 15.17 14.25 7.44
C ARG A 127 13.80 13.62 7.60
N SER A 128 12.97 13.66 6.56
CA SER A 128 11.63 13.12 6.59
C SER A 128 11.25 12.50 5.23
N LEU A 129 10.32 11.55 5.28
CA LEU A 129 9.63 11.01 4.12
C LEU A 129 8.16 10.86 4.52
N THR A 130 7.34 11.82 4.11
CA THR A 130 6.00 11.98 4.68
C THR A 130 4.94 11.96 3.60
N PRO A 131 4.05 10.95 3.57
CA PRO A 131 2.86 11.01 2.74
C PRO A 131 2.00 12.23 3.09
N THR A 132 1.56 12.98 2.08
CA THR A 132 0.78 14.21 2.24
C THR A 132 -0.66 14.08 1.74
N ASP A 133 -0.90 13.23 0.74
CA ASP A 133 -2.23 12.95 0.18
C ASP A 133 -2.29 11.56 -0.44
N VAL A 134 -3.47 10.94 -0.39
CA VAL A 134 -3.80 9.67 -1.05
C VAL A 134 -5.20 9.79 -1.65
N SER A 135 -5.32 9.56 -2.95
CA SER A 135 -6.58 9.71 -3.69
C SER A 135 -6.67 8.75 -4.87
N VAL A 136 -7.83 8.70 -5.55
CA VAL A 136 -8.00 7.94 -6.79
C VAL A 136 -7.96 8.90 -7.98
N VAL A 137 -7.09 8.62 -8.96
CA VAL A 137 -7.04 9.33 -10.24
C VAL A 137 -7.15 8.32 -11.37
N ALA A 138 -8.16 8.50 -12.23
CA ALA A 138 -8.44 7.63 -13.37
C ALA A 138 -8.38 6.12 -13.01
N SER A 139 -9.11 5.73 -11.95
CA SER A 139 -9.24 4.36 -11.45
C SER A 139 -7.94 3.72 -10.93
N ALA A 140 -6.96 4.53 -10.53
CA ALA A 140 -5.74 4.07 -9.87
C ALA A 140 -5.47 4.88 -8.60
N PRO A 141 -4.87 4.29 -7.55
CA PRO A 141 -4.48 5.03 -6.36
C PRO A 141 -3.28 5.90 -6.70
N VAL A 142 -3.29 7.12 -6.15
CA VAL A 142 -2.20 8.08 -6.21
C VAL A 142 -1.81 8.44 -4.79
N MET A 143 -0.51 8.45 -4.51
CA MET A 143 0.07 8.88 -3.23
C MET A 143 1.07 10.00 -3.47
N PHE A 144 0.91 11.11 -2.75
CA PHE A 144 1.84 12.23 -2.70
C PHE A 144 2.73 12.12 -1.48
N VAL A 145 4.02 12.41 -1.64
CA VAL A 145 5.01 12.29 -0.58
C VAL A 145 5.99 13.45 -0.65
N ASP A 146 6.21 14.11 0.49
CA ASP A 146 7.28 15.09 0.64
C ASP A 146 8.52 14.43 1.25
N VAL A 147 9.69 14.72 0.66
CA VAL A 147 11.00 14.37 1.19
C VAL A 147 11.71 15.64 1.61
N ASP A 148 11.80 15.88 2.91
CA ASP A 148 12.62 16.97 3.45
C ASP A 148 14.05 16.48 3.61
N TYR A 149 15.01 17.25 3.13
CA TYR A 149 16.42 16.93 3.24
C TYR A 149 17.26 18.18 3.55
N GLU A 150 18.44 17.93 4.07
CA GLU A 150 19.45 18.95 4.33
C GLU A 150 20.68 18.70 3.48
N VAL A 151 21.34 19.78 3.06
CA VAL A 151 22.58 19.75 2.27
C VAL A 151 23.65 20.53 3.02
N ALA A 152 24.78 19.88 3.31
CA ALA A 152 25.95 20.55 3.87
C ALA A 152 26.50 21.56 2.84
N THR A 153 26.53 22.85 3.21
CA THR A 153 27.12 23.91 2.39
C THR A 153 28.53 24.27 2.88
N SER A 154 29.23 25.16 2.20
CA SER A 154 30.56 25.60 2.64
C SER A 154 30.47 26.35 3.99
N GLY A 155 31.31 25.97 4.96
CA GLY A 155 31.23 26.43 6.36
C GLY A 155 30.25 25.60 7.19
N ASP A 156 29.95 26.02 8.42
CA ASP A 156 28.97 25.33 9.30
C ASP A 156 27.50 25.62 8.90
N SER A 157 27.25 25.95 7.64
CA SER A 157 25.91 26.26 7.12
C SER A 157 25.24 25.02 6.53
N VAL A 158 23.91 24.96 6.64
CA VAL A 158 23.08 23.86 6.15
C VAL A 158 21.97 24.44 5.28
N GLY A 159 21.89 24.00 4.03
CA GLY A 159 20.76 24.27 3.14
C GLY A 159 19.63 23.28 3.41
N VAL A 160 18.37 23.73 3.30
CA VAL A 160 17.18 22.88 3.40
C VAL A 160 16.54 22.75 2.03
N GLY A 161 16.25 21.53 1.61
CA GLY A 161 15.57 21.22 0.36
C GLY A 161 14.31 20.39 0.59
N ARG A 162 13.41 20.42 -0.41
CA ARG A 162 12.17 19.63 -0.41
C ARG A 162 11.90 19.07 -1.79
N LEU A 163 11.98 17.75 -1.87
CA LEU A 163 11.58 16.98 -3.03
C LEU A 163 10.12 16.55 -2.87
N LYS A 164 9.28 16.86 -3.86
CA LYS A 164 7.89 16.41 -3.94
C LYS A 164 7.83 15.18 -4.84
N LEU A 165 7.15 14.15 -4.39
CA LEU A 165 6.95 12.89 -5.10
C LEU A 165 5.46 12.61 -5.28
N MET A 166 5.13 11.97 -6.39
CA MET A 166 3.81 11.44 -6.67
C MET A 166 4.00 10.05 -7.29
N VAL A 167 3.29 9.06 -6.76
CA VAL A 167 3.24 7.72 -7.35
C VAL A 167 1.80 7.36 -7.66
N SER A 168 1.55 6.94 -8.91
CA SER A 168 0.29 6.32 -9.33
C SER A 168 0.53 4.84 -9.57
N ALA A 169 -0.13 3.98 -8.79
CA ALA A 169 -0.02 2.53 -8.93
C ALA A 169 -1.07 1.97 -9.90
N SER A 170 -1.21 2.60 -11.07
CA SER A 170 -2.05 2.07 -12.15
C SER A 170 -1.52 0.70 -12.60
N PRO A 171 -2.36 -0.33 -12.77
CA PRO A 171 -1.90 -1.66 -13.18
C PRO A 171 -1.35 -1.69 -14.61
N GLU A 172 -1.77 -0.77 -15.49
CA GLU A 172 -1.35 -0.72 -16.89
C GLU A 172 -0.11 0.16 -17.09
N LEU A 173 -0.18 1.43 -16.67
CA LEU A 173 0.88 2.42 -16.81
C LEU A 173 1.16 3.12 -15.47
N PRO A 174 1.92 2.51 -14.54
CA PRO A 174 2.30 3.20 -13.32
C PRO A 174 3.16 4.43 -13.61
N LEU A 175 3.04 5.43 -12.76
CA LEU A 175 3.71 6.71 -12.91
C LEU A 175 4.42 7.08 -11.60
N LEU A 176 5.68 7.51 -11.69
CA LEU A 176 6.40 8.13 -10.57
C LEU A 176 6.93 9.49 -11.01
N CYS A 177 6.50 10.55 -10.35
CA CYS A 177 6.92 11.92 -10.62
C CYS A 177 7.69 12.52 -9.45
N ALA A 178 8.64 13.38 -9.76
CA ALA A 178 9.57 14.03 -8.84
C ALA A 178 9.82 15.49 -9.24
N HIS A 179 9.73 16.40 -8.28
CA HIS A 179 10.05 17.82 -8.47
C HIS A 179 10.80 18.36 -7.25
N ASP A 180 12.06 18.78 -7.46
CA ASP A 180 12.96 19.25 -6.40
C ASP A 180 13.15 20.76 -6.49
N GLU A 181 12.23 21.50 -5.89
CA GLU A 181 12.27 22.96 -5.84
C GLU A 181 11.36 23.43 -4.68
N PRO A 182 11.75 24.45 -3.88
CA PRO A 182 10.89 25.00 -2.84
C PRO A 182 9.58 25.57 -3.40
N GLY A 183 8.45 25.27 -2.74
CA GLY A 183 7.12 25.67 -3.19
C GLY A 183 6.54 24.74 -4.27
N TYR A 184 5.61 25.27 -5.06
CA TYR A 184 4.92 24.60 -6.16
C TYR A 184 4.19 23.32 -5.76
N ALA A 185 3.73 23.21 -4.51
CA ALA A 185 3.07 22.01 -4.03
C ALA A 185 1.76 21.76 -4.78
N ARG A 186 0.92 22.81 -4.92
CA ARG A 186 -0.35 22.71 -5.66
C ARG A 186 -0.12 22.56 -7.16
N THR A 187 0.89 23.25 -7.69
CA THR A 187 1.31 23.11 -9.09
C THR A 187 1.74 21.68 -9.39
N PHE A 188 2.60 21.09 -8.56
CA PHE A 188 3.05 19.71 -8.70
C PHE A 188 1.87 18.73 -8.66
N GLN A 189 0.98 18.86 -7.66
CA GLN A 189 -0.20 18.01 -7.56
C GLN A 189 -1.10 18.14 -8.79
N ARG A 190 -1.40 19.37 -9.23
CA ARG A 190 -2.23 19.62 -10.41
C ARG A 190 -1.65 19.01 -11.69
N ILE A 191 -0.37 19.26 -11.96
CA ILE A 191 0.27 18.81 -13.21
C ILE A 191 0.39 17.28 -13.23
N THR A 192 0.80 16.66 -12.11
CA THR A 192 0.99 15.21 -12.04
C THR A 192 -0.34 14.44 -12.02
N THR A 193 -1.37 14.94 -11.32
CA THR A 193 -2.73 14.36 -11.42
C THR A 193 -3.30 14.51 -12.83
N GLY A 194 -3.12 15.67 -13.48
CA GLY A 194 -3.50 15.88 -14.88
C GLY A 194 -2.83 14.89 -15.83
N LEU A 195 -1.52 14.69 -15.68
CA LEU A 195 -0.76 13.70 -16.44
C LEU A 195 -1.30 12.28 -16.20
N ALA A 196 -1.46 11.85 -14.95
CA ALA A 196 -1.97 10.52 -14.62
C ALA A 196 -3.40 10.28 -15.12
N SER A 197 -4.24 11.33 -15.15
CA SER A 197 -5.62 11.25 -15.62
C SER A 197 -5.75 11.04 -17.13
N THR A 198 -4.75 11.48 -17.91
CA THR A 198 -4.74 11.38 -19.38
C THR A 198 -3.83 10.28 -19.91
N LEU A 199 -3.02 9.68 -19.04
CA LEU A 199 -2.10 8.60 -19.38
C LEU A 199 -2.86 7.32 -19.75
N GLN A 200 -2.67 6.87 -20.99
CA GLN A 200 -3.38 5.70 -21.53
C GLN A 200 -2.54 4.94 -22.56
N VAL A 201 -2.84 3.66 -22.73
CA VAL A 201 -2.29 2.82 -23.81
C VAL A 201 -3.02 3.15 -25.12
N PRO A 202 -2.32 3.41 -26.25
CA PRO A 202 -2.98 3.77 -27.51
C PRO A 202 -3.96 2.69 -27.98
N GLY A 203 -5.14 3.12 -28.42
CA GLY A 203 -6.19 2.22 -28.91
C GLY A 203 -6.90 1.40 -27.84
N HIS A 204 -6.52 1.55 -26.56
CA HIS A 204 -7.09 0.81 -25.44
C HIS A 204 -7.62 1.80 -24.39
N PRO A 205 -8.88 2.25 -24.52
CA PRO A 205 -9.50 3.09 -23.50
C PRO A 205 -9.48 2.37 -22.16
N ARG A 206 -9.10 3.09 -21.09
CA ARG A 206 -9.11 2.52 -19.74
C ARG A 206 -10.55 2.15 -19.36
N ALA A 207 -10.82 0.85 -19.24
CA ALA A 207 -12.08 0.39 -18.69
C ALA A 207 -12.02 0.51 -17.15
N PRO A 208 -13.05 1.07 -16.50
CA PRO A 208 -13.14 1.05 -15.04
C PRO A 208 -13.09 -0.41 -14.54
N ALA A 209 -12.37 -0.65 -13.45
CA ALA A 209 -12.46 -1.94 -12.78
C ALA A 209 -13.91 -2.13 -12.27
N PRO A 210 -14.55 -3.28 -12.54
CA PRO A 210 -15.92 -3.55 -12.07
C PRO A 210 -16.08 -3.43 -10.56
N MET A 211 -15.02 -3.74 -9.81
CA MET A 211 -14.92 -3.51 -8.38
C MET A 211 -13.62 -2.75 -8.09
N ALA A 212 -13.69 -1.69 -7.30
CA ALA A 212 -12.50 -0.94 -6.88
C ALA A 212 -12.67 -0.34 -5.48
N GLU A 213 -11.67 -0.49 -4.60
CA GLU A 213 -11.70 0.08 -3.26
C GLU A 213 -10.36 0.71 -2.89
N LEU A 214 -10.40 1.92 -2.34
CA LEU A 214 -9.24 2.57 -1.74
C LEU A 214 -9.44 2.68 -0.25
N ARG A 215 -8.48 2.16 0.49
CA ARG A 215 -8.31 2.41 1.92
C ARG A 215 -7.09 3.29 2.15
N VAL A 216 -7.26 4.35 2.91
CA VAL A 216 -6.17 5.19 3.40
C VAL A 216 -5.64 4.59 4.69
N LEU A 217 -4.31 4.45 4.78
CA LEU A 217 -3.63 3.93 5.96
C LEU A 217 -2.98 5.08 6.73
N LYS A 218 -3.19 5.14 8.05
CA LYS A 218 -2.60 6.16 8.92
C LYS A 218 -1.87 5.52 10.10
N LEU A 219 -0.66 5.98 10.41
CA LEU A 219 0.09 5.63 11.61
C LEU A 219 0.05 6.81 12.58
N ASP A 220 -0.49 6.60 13.79
CA ASP A 220 -0.70 7.65 14.79
C ASP A 220 -1.38 8.90 14.18
N ASP A 221 -2.46 8.65 13.45
CA ASP A 221 -3.29 9.64 12.74
C ASP A 221 -2.58 10.40 11.60
N ARG A 222 -1.34 10.03 11.25
CA ARG A 222 -0.60 10.57 10.10
C ARG A 222 -0.68 9.64 8.91
N LEU A 223 -0.84 10.18 7.71
CA LEU A 223 -0.89 9.39 6.49
C LEU A 223 0.39 8.55 6.34
N ALA A 224 0.22 7.25 6.13
CA ALA A 224 1.31 6.29 6.01
C ALA A 224 1.29 5.55 4.66
N GLY A 225 0.13 5.47 3.99
CA GLY A 225 0.03 4.84 2.68
C GLY A 225 -1.40 4.45 2.32
N PHE A 226 -1.55 3.37 1.55
CA PHE A 226 -2.84 2.89 1.08
C PHE A 226 -2.92 1.37 0.96
N ASP A 227 -4.15 0.86 0.96
CA ASP A 227 -4.51 -0.48 0.47
C ASP A 227 -5.52 -0.30 -0.67
N TRP A 228 -5.15 -0.76 -1.86
CA TRP A 228 -5.92 -0.63 -3.09
C TRP A 228 -6.38 -2.01 -3.55
N ARG A 229 -7.67 -2.12 -3.83
CA ARG A 229 -8.27 -3.38 -4.25
C ARG A 229 -9.02 -3.23 -5.55
N ILE A 230 -8.86 -4.18 -6.45
CA ILE A 230 -9.63 -4.26 -7.69
C ILE A 230 -10.14 -5.68 -7.92
N GLY A 231 -11.31 -5.80 -8.53
CA GLY A 231 -11.94 -7.07 -8.88
C GLY A 231 -12.41 -7.08 -10.33
N ARG A 232 -12.29 -8.25 -10.96
CA ARG A 232 -12.83 -8.49 -12.30
C ARG A 232 -13.30 -9.93 -12.46
N ASN A 233 -14.32 -10.10 -13.30
CA ASN A 233 -14.74 -11.43 -13.74
C ASN A 233 -13.71 -11.99 -14.74
N LEU A 234 -13.52 -13.30 -14.68
CA LEU A 234 -12.79 -14.11 -15.63
C LEU A 234 -13.78 -14.95 -16.45
N GLU A 235 -13.25 -15.78 -17.35
CA GLU A 235 -14.04 -16.77 -18.08
C GLU A 235 -14.68 -17.79 -17.12
N ALA A 236 -15.78 -18.41 -17.56
CA ALA A 236 -16.50 -19.47 -16.83
C ALA A 236 -16.98 -19.07 -15.42
N GLY A 237 -17.26 -17.78 -15.18
CA GLY A 237 -17.80 -17.29 -13.90
C GLY A 237 -16.78 -17.15 -12.78
N ALA A 238 -15.51 -17.49 -13.01
CA ALA A 238 -14.45 -17.27 -12.04
C ALA A 238 -14.21 -15.77 -11.80
N GLN A 239 -13.70 -15.41 -10.63
CA GLN A 239 -13.37 -14.01 -10.32
C GLN A 239 -11.90 -13.88 -9.93
N ARG A 240 -11.29 -12.74 -10.27
CA ARG A 240 -9.97 -12.34 -9.80
C ARG A 240 -10.08 -11.04 -9.00
N THR A 241 -9.61 -11.09 -7.77
CA THR A 241 -9.39 -9.91 -6.92
C THR A 241 -7.91 -9.71 -6.71
N GLU A 242 -7.45 -8.47 -6.77
CA GLU A 242 -6.08 -8.08 -6.46
C GLU A 242 -6.13 -7.00 -5.38
N ALA A 243 -5.38 -7.20 -4.30
CA ALA A 243 -5.21 -6.23 -3.23
C ALA A 243 -3.73 -5.86 -3.12
N SER A 244 -3.43 -4.57 -3.15
CA SER A 244 -2.09 -4.01 -3.14
C SER A 244 -1.99 -2.98 -2.01
N LEU A 245 -1.20 -3.31 -0.99
CA LEU A 245 -0.85 -2.43 0.11
C LEU A 245 0.51 -1.80 -0.15
N SER A 246 0.61 -0.49 0.08
CA SER A 246 1.86 0.26 0.07
C SER A 246 1.89 1.14 1.31
N LEU A 247 2.93 0.99 2.14
CA LEU A 247 3.04 1.60 3.46
C LEU A 247 4.46 2.13 3.69
N LEU A 248 4.55 3.38 4.15
CA LEU A 248 5.76 4.03 4.61
C LEU A 248 5.73 4.12 6.14
N LEU A 249 6.71 3.49 6.79
CA LEU A 249 6.82 3.38 8.23
C LEU A 249 8.11 4.01 8.75
N PRO A 250 8.16 4.46 10.01
CA PRO A 250 9.41 4.75 10.71
C PRO A 250 10.27 3.49 10.79
N GLY A 251 11.58 3.60 10.53
CA GLY A 251 12.55 2.50 10.64
C GLY A 251 13.43 2.58 11.90
N ALA A 252 14.12 1.48 12.21
CA ALA A 252 14.86 1.26 13.46
C ALA A 252 16.02 2.24 13.76
N SER A 253 16.48 3.00 12.76
CA SER A 253 17.55 4.00 12.88
C SER A 253 17.08 5.42 12.50
N ASN A 254 15.79 5.73 12.69
CA ASN A 254 15.14 6.98 12.28
C ASN A 254 15.08 7.23 10.76
N GLY A 255 15.37 6.22 9.93
CA GLY A 255 15.17 6.28 8.47
C GLY A 255 13.83 5.65 8.06
N PRO A 256 13.22 6.04 6.94
CA PRO A 256 11.96 5.44 6.49
C PRO A 256 12.14 3.98 6.06
N ARG A 257 11.12 3.16 6.35
CA ARG A 257 10.94 1.79 5.85
C ARG A 257 9.76 1.78 4.88
N ALA A 258 9.91 1.08 3.76
CA ALA A 258 8.80 0.82 2.84
C ALA A 258 8.36 -0.64 2.96
N GLU A 259 7.05 -0.85 2.94
CA GLU A 259 6.43 -2.16 2.91
C GLU A 259 5.38 -2.18 1.80
N ASP A 260 5.52 -3.14 0.88
CA ASP A 260 4.57 -3.36 -0.20
C ASP A 260 4.10 -4.81 -0.18
N ARG A 261 2.79 -5.02 -0.27
CA ARG A 261 2.19 -6.36 -0.31
C ARG A 261 1.18 -6.45 -1.43
N THR A 262 1.24 -7.52 -2.21
CA THR A 262 0.21 -7.83 -3.20
C THR A 262 -0.37 -9.21 -2.94
N VAL A 263 -1.70 -9.29 -2.89
CA VAL A 263 -2.45 -10.54 -2.82
C VAL A 263 -3.37 -10.64 -4.03
N THR A 264 -3.13 -11.59 -4.92
CA THR A 264 -4.07 -11.97 -5.98
C THR A 264 -4.86 -13.18 -5.54
N THR A 265 -6.19 -13.11 -5.58
CA THR A 265 -7.10 -14.20 -5.25
C THR A 265 -7.92 -14.55 -6.49
N ILE A 266 -7.97 -15.84 -6.85
CA ILE A 266 -8.83 -16.37 -7.91
C ILE A 266 -9.84 -17.32 -7.27
N THR A 267 -11.12 -17.10 -7.56
CA THR A 267 -12.23 -17.92 -7.06
C THR A 267 -13.01 -18.55 -8.20
N ASP A 268 -13.71 -19.65 -7.92
CA ASP A 268 -14.71 -20.20 -8.84
C ASP A 268 -16.03 -19.40 -8.78
N ASP A 269 -17.03 -19.88 -9.52
CA ASP A 269 -18.38 -19.32 -9.60
C ASP A 269 -19.16 -19.42 -8.28
N ALA A 270 -18.81 -20.39 -7.42
CA ALA A 270 -19.31 -20.52 -6.06
C ALA A 270 -18.58 -19.60 -5.06
N GLY A 271 -17.59 -18.81 -5.50
CA GLY A 271 -16.80 -17.92 -4.65
C GLY A 271 -15.73 -18.62 -3.81
N GLU A 272 -15.45 -19.91 -4.08
CA GLU A 272 -14.47 -20.69 -3.37
C GLU A 272 -13.06 -20.48 -3.92
N LEU A 273 -12.06 -20.51 -3.04
CA LEU A 273 -10.67 -20.26 -3.41
C LEU A 273 -10.12 -21.35 -4.36
N LEU A 274 -9.68 -20.91 -5.55
CA LEU A 274 -8.93 -21.73 -6.51
C LEU A 274 -7.42 -21.50 -6.39
N GLU A 275 -7.00 -20.25 -6.38
CA GLU A 275 -5.59 -19.85 -6.33
C GLU A 275 -5.43 -18.57 -5.52
N GLN A 276 -4.34 -18.47 -4.77
CA GLN A 276 -3.92 -17.23 -4.13
C GLN A 276 -2.42 -16.99 -4.35
N ARG A 277 -2.04 -15.77 -4.73
CA ARG A 277 -0.64 -15.36 -4.87
C ARG A 277 -0.35 -14.26 -3.88
N HIS A 278 0.70 -14.43 -3.10
CA HIS A 278 1.20 -13.45 -2.15
C HIS A 278 2.58 -12.98 -2.61
N ALA A 279 2.80 -11.67 -2.61
CA ALA A 279 4.09 -11.05 -2.74
C ALA A 279 4.24 -10.03 -1.61
N HIS A 280 5.38 -10.03 -0.93
CA HIS A 280 5.73 -9.08 0.12
C HIS A 280 7.13 -8.56 -0.17
N SER A 281 7.26 -7.24 -0.27
CA SER A 281 8.51 -6.53 -0.43
C SER A 281 8.74 -5.62 0.77
N GLU A 282 9.96 -5.64 1.30
CA GLU A 282 10.42 -4.68 2.30
C GLU A 282 11.59 -3.88 1.74
N ASN A 283 11.49 -2.56 1.77
CA ASN A 283 12.48 -1.64 1.25
C ASN A 283 12.87 -1.92 -0.22
N GLY A 284 11.91 -2.36 -1.03
CA GLY A 284 12.10 -2.74 -2.44
C GLY A 284 12.70 -4.15 -2.65
N ASN A 285 12.91 -4.93 -1.60
CA ASN A 285 13.41 -6.30 -1.70
C ASN A 285 12.29 -7.29 -1.43
N LEU A 286 12.06 -8.24 -2.35
CA LEU A 286 11.06 -9.29 -2.17
C LEU A 286 11.45 -10.24 -1.03
N THR A 287 10.71 -10.19 0.07
CA THR A 287 10.93 -11.00 1.28
C THR A 287 10.08 -12.26 1.28
N LEU A 288 8.93 -12.25 0.60
CA LEU A 288 8.05 -13.43 0.47
C LEU A 288 7.37 -13.43 -0.89
N GLN A 289 7.31 -14.61 -1.51
CA GLN A 289 6.50 -14.85 -2.70
C GLN A 289 5.93 -16.25 -2.61
N VAL A 290 4.62 -16.42 -2.56
CA VAL A 290 3.97 -17.72 -2.42
C VAL A 290 2.76 -17.81 -3.34
N THR A 291 2.65 -18.90 -4.08
CA THR A 291 1.44 -19.29 -4.80
C THR A 291 0.83 -20.48 -4.10
N LEU A 292 -0.43 -20.34 -3.69
CA LEU A 292 -1.28 -21.38 -3.14
C LEU A 292 -2.32 -21.80 -4.19
N ARG A 293 -2.54 -23.09 -4.36
CA ARG A 293 -3.56 -23.65 -5.26
C ARG A 293 -4.38 -24.71 -4.55
N ARG A 294 -5.70 -24.69 -4.76
CA ARG A 294 -6.59 -25.77 -4.36
C ARG A 294 -6.37 -26.98 -5.28
N GLU A 295 -6.14 -28.15 -4.71
CA GLU A 295 -6.09 -29.38 -5.50
C GLU A 295 -7.48 -29.77 -5.98
N ARG A 296 -7.57 -30.34 -7.19
CA ARG A 296 -8.85 -30.83 -7.70
C ARG A 296 -9.32 -31.99 -6.83
N PRO A 297 -10.61 -32.02 -6.44
CA PRO A 297 -11.12 -33.16 -5.71
C PRO A 297 -10.93 -34.45 -6.52
N PRO A 298 -10.61 -35.58 -5.87
CA PRO A 298 -10.51 -36.86 -6.55
C PRO A 298 -11.84 -37.21 -7.24
N LYS A 299 -11.77 -37.94 -8.36
CA LYS A 299 -12.94 -38.31 -9.18
C LYS A 299 -14.00 -39.13 -8.44
N SER A 300 -13.65 -39.72 -7.30
CA SER A 300 -14.56 -40.47 -6.43
C SER A 300 -14.74 -39.70 -5.13
N PRO A 301 -15.99 -39.33 -4.74
CA PRO A 301 -16.21 -38.56 -3.52
C PRO A 301 -15.82 -39.40 -2.28
N PRO A 302 -15.06 -38.83 -1.33
CA PRO A 302 -14.79 -39.50 -0.06
C PRO A 302 -16.08 -39.65 0.77
N ARG A 303 -16.10 -40.66 1.64
CA ARG A 303 -17.23 -41.00 2.55
C ARG A 303 -17.40 -40.00 3.71
N GLU A 304 -16.43 -39.11 3.89
CA GLU A 304 -16.36 -38.09 4.94
C GLU A 304 -16.44 -36.68 4.33
N THR A 305 -16.80 -35.69 5.16
CA THR A 305 -16.89 -34.27 4.79
C THR A 305 -15.67 -33.86 3.96
N PRO A 306 -15.84 -33.27 2.76
CA PRO A 306 -14.73 -33.06 1.83
C PRO A 306 -13.78 -32.01 2.38
N SER A 307 -12.74 -32.47 3.07
CA SER A 307 -11.59 -31.63 3.40
C SER A 307 -10.91 -31.19 2.11
N ARG A 308 -10.49 -29.92 2.05
CA ARG A 308 -9.87 -29.32 0.87
C ARG A 308 -8.36 -29.36 1.02
N VAL A 309 -7.69 -29.95 0.04
CA VAL A 309 -6.23 -29.98 -0.02
C VAL A 309 -5.73 -28.77 -0.79
N TYR A 310 -4.72 -28.11 -0.25
CA TYR A 310 -4.03 -26.98 -0.88
C TYR A 310 -2.55 -27.27 -0.99
N ARG A 311 -1.97 -26.87 -2.12
CA ARG A 311 -0.54 -26.91 -2.38
C ARG A 311 0.02 -25.51 -2.47
N TYR A 312 1.13 -25.24 -1.78
CA TYR A 312 1.85 -23.99 -1.90
C TYR A 312 3.26 -24.19 -2.46
N GLU A 313 3.74 -23.21 -3.22
CA GLU A 313 5.11 -23.14 -3.74
C GLU A 313 5.56 -21.68 -3.87
N GLY A 314 6.86 -21.43 -3.68
CA GLY A 314 7.39 -20.07 -3.70
C GLY A 314 8.76 -19.93 -3.05
N ARG A 315 9.01 -18.76 -2.43
CA ARG A 315 10.25 -18.44 -1.72
C ARG A 315 10.03 -17.46 -0.57
N GLN A 316 10.86 -17.56 0.45
CA GLN A 316 11.03 -16.57 1.51
C GLN A 316 12.49 -16.08 1.47
N GLY A 317 12.68 -14.84 1.03
CA GLY A 317 13.99 -14.33 0.62
C GLY A 317 14.60 -15.23 -0.47
N THR A 318 15.70 -15.89 -0.12
CA THR A 318 16.41 -16.85 -1.00
C THR A 318 15.98 -18.31 -0.79
N ARG A 319 15.25 -18.61 0.28
CA ARG A 319 14.86 -19.98 0.62
C ARG A 319 13.65 -20.42 -0.21
N PRO A 320 13.72 -21.52 -0.97
CA PRO A 320 12.55 -22.07 -1.66
C PRO A 320 11.55 -22.65 -0.66
N LEU A 321 10.26 -22.52 -0.95
CA LEU A 321 9.15 -23.04 -0.17
C LEU A 321 8.31 -23.97 -1.05
N LYS A 322 7.91 -25.12 -0.50
CA LYS A 322 6.96 -26.03 -1.12
C LYS A 322 6.30 -26.89 -0.05
N GLY A 323 5.01 -27.14 -0.19
CA GLY A 323 4.30 -28.06 0.70
C GLY A 323 2.82 -28.17 0.37
N THR A 324 2.11 -28.91 1.21
CA THR A 324 0.67 -29.13 1.11
C THR A 324 0.06 -29.11 2.51
N PHE A 325 -1.19 -28.67 2.61
CA PHE A 325 -1.98 -28.79 3.84
C PHE A 325 -3.46 -29.01 3.50
N THR A 326 -4.20 -29.47 4.50
CA THR A 326 -5.63 -29.74 4.38
C THR A 326 -6.41 -28.77 5.27
N SER A 327 -7.46 -28.15 4.73
CA SER A 327 -8.42 -27.36 5.50
C SER A 327 -9.76 -28.10 5.58
N LYS A 328 -10.34 -28.18 6.79
CA LYS A 328 -11.65 -28.78 7.02
C LYS A 328 -12.80 -27.88 6.51
N ARG A 329 -12.68 -26.56 6.69
CA ARG A 329 -13.70 -25.57 6.27
C ARG A 329 -13.46 -25.02 4.86
N GLY A 330 -12.32 -25.35 4.25
CA GLY A 330 -11.80 -24.59 3.12
C GLY A 330 -11.14 -23.29 3.57
N LEU A 331 -10.61 -22.53 2.62
CA LEU A 331 -10.05 -21.20 2.89
C LEU A 331 -11.06 -20.12 2.49
N ALA A 332 -11.36 -19.23 3.42
CA ALA A 332 -12.24 -18.11 3.23
C ALA A 332 -11.60 -17.06 2.32
N THR A 333 -12.40 -16.60 1.37
CA THR A 333 -12.08 -15.45 0.53
C THR A 333 -12.65 -14.19 1.17
N GLU A 334 -12.23 -13.01 0.70
CA GLU A 334 -12.78 -11.76 1.22
C GLU A 334 -14.31 -11.66 1.03
N ALA A 335 -14.83 -12.15 -0.09
CA ALA A 335 -16.27 -12.19 -0.35
C ALA A 335 -17.00 -13.03 0.72
N MET A 336 -16.45 -14.19 1.09
CA MET A 336 -16.99 -15.02 2.18
C MET A 336 -16.94 -14.31 3.53
N VAL A 337 -15.85 -13.57 3.81
CA VAL A 337 -15.73 -12.77 5.03
C VAL A 337 -16.80 -11.68 5.08
N ARG A 338 -16.97 -10.91 4.00
CA ARG A 338 -18.01 -9.86 3.90
C ARG A 338 -19.40 -10.43 4.08
N MET A 339 -19.68 -11.57 3.43
CA MET A 339 -20.96 -12.26 3.55
C MET A 339 -21.23 -12.68 4.99
N GLY A 340 -20.28 -13.33 5.68
CA GLY A 340 -20.50 -13.73 7.08
C GLY A 340 -20.58 -12.55 8.05
N VAL A 341 -19.92 -11.43 7.77
CA VAL A 341 -20.14 -10.18 8.52
C VAL A 341 -21.56 -9.68 8.29
N ARG A 342 -21.99 -9.53 7.03
CA ARG A 342 -23.30 -8.99 6.65
C ARG A 342 -24.45 -9.85 7.17
N GLU A 343 -24.40 -11.14 6.89
CA GLU A 343 -25.50 -12.08 7.12
C GLU A 343 -25.46 -12.70 8.51
N GLY A 344 -24.28 -12.85 9.12
CA GLY A 344 -24.14 -13.38 10.47
C GLY A 344 -24.11 -12.30 11.55
N LEU A 345 -23.14 -11.38 11.46
CA LEU A 345 -22.88 -10.43 12.55
C LEU A 345 -23.81 -9.21 12.54
N LEU A 346 -24.06 -8.62 11.37
CA LEU A 346 -24.85 -7.38 11.27
C LEU A 346 -26.36 -7.61 11.42
N THR A 347 -26.86 -8.77 11.02
CA THR A 347 -28.25 -9.23 11.30
C THR A 347 -28.46 -9.58 12.77
N GLY A 348 -27.37 -9.91 13.47
CA GLY A 348 -27.40 -10.41 14.84
C GLY A 348 -27.73 -11.90 14.98
N GLU A 349 -27.78 -12.64 13.86
CA GLU A 349 -27.93 -14.10 13.87
C GLU A 349 -26.77 -14.80 14.60
N ALA A 350 -25.56 -14.20 14.56
CA ALA A 350 -24.39 -14.67 15.26
C ALA A 350 -23.73 -13.57 16.10
N SER A 351 -23.17 -13.94 17.26
CA SER A 351 -22.27 -13.08 18.02
C SER A 351 -20.83 -13.13 17.48
N GLU A 352 -20.47 -14.25 16.85
CA GLU A 352 -19.14 -14.55 16.30
C GLU A 352 -19.24 -15.35 15.01
N VAL A 353 -18.33 -15.09 14.08
CA VAL A 353 -18.11 -15.94 12.89
C VAL A 353 -16.62 -16.28 12.77
N PHE A 354 -16.35 -17.47 12.24
CA PHE A 354 -15.01 -18.06 12.17
C PHE A 354 -14.64 -18.34 10.73
N PHE A 355 -13.41 -17.97 10.36
CA PHE A 355 -12.88 -18.20 9.03
C PHE A 355 -11.47 -18.79 9.11
N ASP A 356 -11.14 -19.68 8.18
CA ASP A 356 -9.76 -20.09 7.94
C ASP A 356 -9.24 -19.28 6.75
N VAL A 357 -8.21 -18.46 6.93
CA VAL A 357 -7.58 -17.67 5.85
C VAL A 357 -6.14 -18.12 5.64
N TYR A 358 -5.59 -17.91 4.45
CA TYR A 358 -4.17 -18.20 4.21
C TYR A 358 -3.32 -16.93 4.29
N ARG A 359 -2.47 -16.85 5.32
CA ARG A 359 -1.53 -15.75 5.55
C ARG A 359 -0.11 -16.31 5.71
N PRO A 360 0.63 -16.49 4.60
CA PRO A 360 1.92 -17.17 4.63
C PRO A 360 3.01 -16.43 5.43
N ALA A 361 2.80 -15.15 5.75
CA ALA A 361 3.67 -14.39 6.65
C ALA A 361 3.53 -14.80 8.12
N GLU A 362 2.37 -15.33 8.52
CA GLU A 362 2.08 -15.76 9.90
C GLU A 362 2.24 -17.28 10.04
N LEU A 363 1.59 -18.04 9.14
CA LEU A 363 1.65 -19.50 9.12
C LEU A 363 1.76 -19.98 7.67
N LEU A 364 2.96 -20.41 7.29
CA LEU A 364 3.24 -20.86 5.92
C LEU A 364 2.54 -22.17 5.55
N SER A 365 2.47 -23.11 6.50
CA SER A 365 2.10 -24.51 6.26
C SER A 365 0.64 -24.83 6.60
N GLY A 366 -0.23 -23.83 6.75
CA GLY A 366 -1.62 -24.05 7.12
C GLY A 366 -2.47 -22.78 7.13
N PRO A 367 -3.78 -22.91 7.40
CA PRO A 367 -4.67 -21.78 7.61
C PRO A 367 -4.41 -21.08 8.93
N THR A 368 -4.59 -19.76 8.94
CA THR A 368 -4.76 -18.97 10.17
C THR A 368 -6.26 -18.83 10.44
N GLU A 369 -6.69 -19.15 11.65
CA GLU A 369 -8.06 -18.87 12.07
C GLU A 369 -8.26 -17.37 12.35
N VAL A 370 -9.35 -16.83 11.82
CA VAL A 370 -9.83 -15.47 12.06
C VAL A 370 -11.18 -15.56 12.72
N VAL A 371 -11.32 -14.93 13.88
CA VAL A 371 -12.59 -14.78 14.59
C VAL A 371 -13.04 -13.33 14.49
N LEU A 372 -14.25 -13.14 13.98
CA LEU A 372 -14.91 -11.83 13.96
C LEU A 372 -16.01 -11.85 15.00
N ARG A 373 -15.89 -10.98 16.01
CA ARG A 373 -16.81 -10.90 17.15
C ARG A 373 -17.49 -9.53 17.16
N ARG A 374 -18.79 -9.49 17.44
CA ARG A 374 -19.50 -8.21 17.65
C ARG A 374 -19.02 -7.53 18.92
N THR A 375 -18.96 -6.19 18.89
CA THR A 375 -18.67 -5.36 20.06
C THR A 375 -19.83 -4.39 20.30
N PRO A 376 -20.98 -4.85 20.84
CA PRO A 376 -22.19 -4.03 20.92
C PRO A 376 -22.01 -2.72 21.70
N SER A 377 -21.11 -2.70 22.69
CA SER A 377 -20.77 -1.50 23.47
C SER A 377 -20.12 -0.39 22.65
N ALA A 378 -19.47 -0.72 21.52
CA ALA A 378 -18.86 0.22 20.60
C ALA A 378 -19.75 0.56 19.40
N GLY A 379 -20.96 -0.01 19.33
CA GLY A 379 -21.97 0.27 18.30
C GLY A 379 -22.42 -0.96 17.50
N PRO A 380 -23.52 -0.85 16.74
CA PRO A 380 -24.16 -1.98 16.06
C PRO A 380 -23.33 -2.61 14.93
N ARG A 381 -22.33 -1.88 14.41
CA ARG A 381 -21.42 -2.32 13.34
C ARG A 381 -19.97 -2.50 13.81
N ALA A 382 -19.72 -2.33 15.11
CA ALA A 382 -18.40 -2.48 15.70
C ALA A 382 -18.07 -3.95 15.91
N LEU A 383 -16.86 -4.34 15.51
CA LEU A 383 -16.35 -5.69 15.51
C LEU A 383 -14.97 -5.72 16.16
N THR A 384 -14.59 -6.88 16.68
CA THR A 384 -13.19 -7.23 16.95
C THR A 384 -12.78 -8.34 15.99
N VAL A 385 -11.66 -8.16 15.30
CA VAL A 385 -10.98 -9.18 14.53
C VAL A 385 -9.89 -9.79 15.40
N ILE A 386 -9.93 -11.11 15.59
CA ILE A 386 -8.93 -11.85 16.36
C ILE A 386 -8.23 -12.81 15.41
N MET A 387 -6.91 -12.75 15.38
CA MET A 387 -6.07 -13.58 14.52
C MET A 387 -4.78 -13.96 15.24
N GLY A 388 -4.69 -15.19 15.73
CA GLY A 388 -3.60 -15.61 16.60
C GLY A 388 -3.49 -14.72 17.85
N ALA A 389 -2.34 -14.08 18.06
CA ALA A 389 -2.12 -13.14 19.15
C ALA A 389 -2.53 -11.69 18.81
N THR A 390 -2.89 -11.42 17.56
CA THR A 390 -3.27 -10.10 17.10
C THR A 390 -4.76 -9.86 17.32
N ARG A 391 -5.08 -8.68 17.83
CA ARG A 391 -6.44 -8.17 17.97
C ARG A 391 -6.53 -6.84 17.23
N GLU A 392 -7.52 -6.72 16.36
CA GLU A 392 -7.81 -5.50 15.63
C GLU A 392 -9.25 -5.05 15.95
N GLU A 393 -9.45 -3.76 16.14
CA GLU A 393 -10.79 -3.19 16.18
C GLU A 393 -11.25 -2.91 14.75
N ALA A 394 -12.54 -3.09 14.48
CA ALA A 394 -13.07 -2.88 13.15
C ALA A 394 -14.48 -2.32 13.19
N ARG A 395 -14.86 -1.64 12.12
CA ARG A 395 -16.24 -1.21 11.86
C ARG A 395 -16.60 -1.64 10.45
N ALA A 396 -17.72 -2.35 10.30
CA ALA A 396 -18.23 -2.76 9.00
C ALA A 396 -19.24 -1.74 8.44
N ASN A 397 -19.37 -1.66 7.12
CA ASN A 397 -20.47 -0.96 6.45
C ASN A 397 -21.66 -1.93 6.22
N ALA A 398 -22.72 -1.46 5.58
CA ALA A 398 -23.93 -2.27 5.35
C ALA A 398 -23.70 -3.48 4.43
N SER A 399 -22.65 -3.46 3.59
CA SER A 399 -22.29 -4.59 2.71
C SER A 399 -21.48 -5.68 3.42
N GLY A 400 -21.07 -5.43 4.68
CA GLY A 400 -20.16 -6.30 5.43
C GLY A 400 -18.68 -6.01 5.18
N ALA A 401 -18.32 -5.03 4.35
CA ALA A 401 -16.95 -4.57 4.18
C ALA A 401 -16.49 -3.76 5.39
N PHE A 402 -15.22 -3.87 5.80
CA PHE A 402 -14.69 -3.01 6.87
C PHE A 402 -14.51 -1.57 6.38
N GLU A 403 -15.30 -0.62 6.86
CA GLU A 403 -15.09 0.80 6.54
C GLU A 403 -13.97 1.42 7.39
N TRP A 404 -13.65 0.81 8.53
CA TRP A 404 -12.56 1.23 9.40
C TRP A 404 -11.94 0.03 10.13
N THR A 405 -10.62 0.04 10.31
CA THR A 405 -9.92 -0.89 11.20
C THR A 405 -8.82 -0.19 11.98
N GLU A 406 -8.46 -0.72 13.15
CA GLU A 406 -7.34 -0.25 13.97
C GLU A 406 -6.58 -1.43 14.57
N ARG A 407 -5.25 -1.34 14.54
CA ARG A 407 -4.36 -2.29 15.21
C ARG A 407 -3.11 -1.62 15.74
N THR A 408 -2.55 -2.19 16.79
CA THR A 408 -1.26 -1.74 17.34
C THR A 408 -0.12 -2.46 16.64
N LEU A 409 0.81 -1.67 16.10
CA LEU A 409 2.11 -2.11 15.60
C LEU A 409 3.22 -1.69 16.57
N PRO A 410 4.43 -2.28 16.47
CA PRO A 410 5.60 -1.77 17.19
C PRO A 410 5.89 -0.29 16.93
N GLU A 411 5.56 0.20 15.74
CA GLU A 411 5.79 1.59 15.32
C GLU A 411 4.72 2.57 15.78
N GLY A 412 3.54 2.10 16.21
CA GLY A 412 2.41 2.95 16.57
C GLY A 412 1.05 2.34 16.23
N ARG A 413 -0.01 3.14 16.30
CA ARG A 413 -1.38 2.74 16.00
C ARG A 413 -1.65 2.88 14.51
N LEU A 414 -1.86 1.76 13.81
CA LEU A 414 -2.22 1.75 12.39
C LEU A 414 -3.74 1.70 12.24
N THR A 415 -4.32 2.73 11.62
CA THR A 415 -5.72 2.74 11.19
C THR A 415 -5.84 2.60 9.68
N SER A 416 -6.94 2.01 9.23
CA SER A 416 -7.33 1.90 7.83
C SER A 416 -8.74 2.46 7.67
N GLU A 417 -8.95 3.35 6.70
CA GLU A 417 -10.23 3.99 6.42
C GLU A 417 -10.61 3.78 4.96
N LEU A 418 -11.80 3.24 4.69
CA LEU A 418 -12.34 3.13 3.34
C LEU A 418 -12.77 4.51 2.84
N VAL A 419 -12.12 5.03 1.79
CA VAL A 419 -12.37 6.37 1.24
C VAL A 419 -12.91 6.36 -0.19
N HIS A 420 -12.83 5.22 -0.88
CA HIS A 420 -13.43 4.99 -2.18
C HIS A 420 -13.93 3.57 -2.26
N ASP A 421 -15.14 3.38 -2.75
CA ASP A 421 -15.77 2.08 -2.99
C ASP A 421 -16.60 2.19 -4.27
N SER A 422 -16.27 1.35 -5.24
CA SER A 422 -17.07 1.06 -6.42
C SER A 422 -17.46 -0.41 -6.33
N PRO A 423 -18.63 -0.74 -5.76
CA PRO A 423 -19.04 -2.13 -5.59
C PRO A 423 -19.27 -2.80 -6.96
N PRO A 424 -19.14 -4.13 -7.05
CA PRO A 424 -19.48 -4.84 -8.28
C PRO A 424 -20.94 -4.56 -8.67
N PRO A 425 -21.23 -4.41 -9.98
CA PRO A 425 -22.57 -4.15 -10.49
C PRO A 425 -23.56 -5.29 -10.20
#